data_AF-A0A843FGJ3-F1
#
_entry.id   AF-A0A843FGJ3-F1
#
_cell.length_a   1.000
_cell.length_b   1.000
_cell.length_c   1.000
_cell.angle_alpha   90.00
_cell.angle_beta   90.00
_cell.angle_gamma   90.00
#
_symmetry.space_group_name_H-M   'P 1'
#
loop_
_entity.id
_entity.type
_entity.pdbx_description
1 polymer ?
#
loop_
_entity_poly.entity_id
_entity_poly.type
_entity_poly.pdbx_seq_one_letter_code
_entity_poly.pdbx_strand_id
1 'polypeptide(L)' 'YSITSSSRPAMQQYSYADLRSGSIEYEGHTIRTSPLSSYKYARAIANELKDWIEKGEFELTVPSFSLPKDSGVKSLEIRE' A
#
# COMPACT_ATOMS: atom_id res chain seq x y z
N TYR A 1 14.55 -21.75 -5.88
CA TYR A 1 15.08 -20.63 -5.10
C TYR A 1 14.19 -20.40 -3.89
N SER A 2 14.57 -20.84 -2.69
CA SER A 2 13.75 -20.64 -1.49
C SER A 2 14.64 -20.29 -0.30
N ILE A 3 14.90 -19.01 -0.11
CA ILE A 3 15.37 -18.51 1.19
C ILE A 3 14.14 -18.52 2.11
N THR A 4 14.17 -19.40 3.11
CA THR A 4 13.10 -19.61 4.11
C THR A 4 13.25 -18.72 5.35
N SER A 5 14.18 -17.76 5.35
CA SER A 5 14.43 -16.89 6.49
C SER A 5 13.72 -15.53 6.36
N SER A 6 13.36 -14.95 7.52
CA SER A 6 12.83 -13.59 7.66
C SER A 6 13.82 -12.49 7.21
N SER A 7 15.06 -12.84 6.84
CA SER A 7 16.12 -11.91 6.43
C SER A 7 16.26 -11.88 4.90
N ARG A 8 15.15 -11.76 4.16
CA ARG A 8 15.23 -11.43 2.73
C ARG A 8 15.61 -9.95 2.60
N PRO A 9 16.71 -9.60 1.92
CA PRO A 9 17.02 -8.20 1.67
C PRO A 9 15.88 -7.58 0.85
N ALA A 10 15.49 -6.34 1.21
CA ALA A 10 14.58 -5.57 0.37
C ALA A 10 15.29 -5.34 -0.97
N MET A 11 14.62 -5.71 -2.07
CA MET A 11 15.20 -5.62 -3.42
C MET A 11 15.62 -4.18 -3.74
N GLN A 12 14.69 -3.24 -3.57
CA GLN A 12 14.90 -1.80 -3.66
C GLN A 12 13.68 -1.07 -3.08
N GLN A 13 13.85 0.17 -2.63
CA GLN A 13 12.73 1.03 -2.22
C GLN A 13 12.31 1.93 -3.39
N TYR A 14 11.02 2.01 -3.64
CA TYR A 14 10.42 2.88 -4.66
C TYR A 14 9.33 3.72 -4.01
N SER A 15 9.12 4.93 -4.52
CA SER A 15 7.97 5.72 -4.13
C SER A 15 6.70 5.18 -4.78
N TYR A 16 5.54 5.50 -4.20
CA TYR A 16 4.26 5.17 -4.83
C TYR A 16 4.09 5.83 -6.21
N ALA A 17 4.68 7.02 -6.40
CA ALA A 17 4.66 7.71 -7.69
C ALA A 17 5.40 6.90 -8.77
N ASP A 18 6.56 6.33 -8.43
CA ASP A 18 7.33 5.48 -9.34
C ASP A 18 6.54 4.24 -9.73
N LEU A 19 5.95 3.54 -8.76
CA LEU A 19 5.12 2.37 -9.02
C LEU A 19 3.90 2.71 -9.87
N ARG A 20 3.34 3.91 -9.70
CA ARG A 20 2.16 4.36 -10.44
C ARG A 20 2.47 4.83 -11.85
N SER A 21 3.72 5.15 -12.17
CA SER A 21 4.15 5.53 -13.52
C SER A 21 3.94 4.39 -14.55
N GLY A 22 3.90 3.13 -14.08
CA GLY A 22 3.70 1.95 -14.90
C GLY A 22 4.99 1.20 -15.26
N SER A 23 6.16 1.75 -14.95
CA SER A 23 7.45 1.10 -15.13
C SER A 23 8.49 1.60 -14.11
N ILE A 24 9.33 0.70 -13.62
CA ILE A 24 10.46 1.01 -12.74
C ILE A 24 11.75 0.43 -13.30
N GLU A 25 12.89 1.05 -12.97
CA GLU A 25 14.21 0.49 -13.25
C GLU A 25 14.73 -0.29 -12.05
N TYR A 26 15.07 -1.55 -12.26
CA TYR A 26 15.68 -2.43 -11.26
C TYR A 26 16.89 -3.12 -11.89
N GLU A 27 18.08 -2.92 -11.31
CA GLU A 27 19.33 -3.55 -11.77
C GLU A 27 19.58 -3.39 -13.29
N GLY A 28 19.30 -2.20 -13.84
CA GLY A 28 19.46 -1.92 -15.28
C GLY A 28 18.36 -2.49 -16.19
N HIS A 29 17.33 -3.10 -15.62
CA HIS A 29 16.18 -3.64 -16.35
C HIS A 29 14.93 -2.82 -16.07
N THR A 30 14.19 -2.46 -17.13
CA THR A 30 12.89 -1.83 -17.00
C THR A 30 11.82 -2.88 -16.72
N ILE A 31 11.20 -2.84 -15.54
CA ILE A 31 10.13 -3.74 -15.11
C ILE A 31 8.80 -3.00 -15.18
N ARG A 32 7.79 -3.61 -15.83
CA ARG A 32 6.44 -3.06 -15.86
C ARG A 32 5.74 -3.24 -14.52
N THR A 33 5.19 -2.17 -13.97
CA THR A 33 4.37 -2.22 -12.75
C THR A 33 2.88 -2.22 -13.11
N SER A 34 2.06 -2.82 -12.26
CA SER A 34 0.60 -2.78 -12.41
C SER A 34 -0.04 -2.75 -11.03
N PRO A 35 -1.13 -2.00 -10.84
CA PRO A 35 -1.81 -1.95 -9.56
C PRO A 35 -2.47 -3.31 -9.25
N LEU A 36 -2.50 -3.68 -7.97
CA LEU A 36 -3.17 -4.90 -7.49
C LEU A 36 -4.70 -4.86 -7.68
N SER A 37 -5.27 -3.67 -7.76
CA SER A 37 -6.70 -3.44 -7.94
C SER A 37 -6.96 -2.40 -9.03
N SER A 38 -8.20 -2.36 -9.53
CA SER A 38 -8.56 -1.36 -10.54
C SER A 38 -8.61 0.04 -9.94
N TYR A 39 -7.65 0.87 -10.35
CA TYR A 39 -7.56 2.26 -9.93
C TYR A 39 -8.81 3.08 -10.29
N LYS A 40 -9.42 2.79 -11.44
CA LYS A 40 -10.65 3.44 -11.90
C LYS A 40 -11.81 3.17 -10.94
N TYR A 41 -12.03 1.90 -10.60
CA TYR A 41 -13.11 1.53 -9.68
C TYR A 41 -12.84 2.05 -8.27
N ALA A 42 -11.59 1.98 -7.78
CA ALA A 42 -11.22 2.56 -6.49
C ALA A 42 -11.55 4.06 -6.40
N ARG A 43 -11.29 4.83 -7.47
CA ARG A 43 -11.65 6.26 -7.54
C ARG A 43 -13.16 6.49 -7.58
N ALA A 44 -13.91 5.65 -8.30
CA ALA A 44 -15.38 5.76 -8.35
C ALA A 44 -15.99 5.55 -6.96
N ILE A 45 -15.59 4.48 -6.26
CA ILE A 45 -16.04 4.18 -4.89
C ILE A 45 -15.66 5.32 -3.94
N ALA A 46 -14.43 5.84 -4.04
CA ALA A 46 -13.98 6.95 -3.19
C ALA A 46 -14.83 8.23 -3.39
N ASN A 47 -15.25 8.53 -4.62
CA ASN A 47 -16.13 9.66 -4.89
C ASN A 47 -17.55 9.43 -4.34
N GLU A 48 -18.10 8.23 -4.50
CA GLU A 48 -19.42 7.90 -3.97
C GLU A 48 -19.46 8.01 -2.43
N LEU A 49 -18.44 7.48 -1.76
CA LEU A 49 -18.29 7.63 -0.31
C LEU A 49 -18.14 9.08 0.11
N LYS A 50 -17.40 9.89 -0.66
CA LYS A 50 -17.27 11.34 -0.42
C LYS A 50 -18.63 12.02 -0.48
N ASP A 51 -19.45 11.69 -1.48
CA ASP A 51 -20.77 12.28 -1.64
C ASP A 51 -21.71 11.90 -0.49
N TRP A 52 -21.66 10.66 0.01
CA TRP A 52 -22.45 10.25 1.19
C TRP A 52 -22.02 10.99 2.46
N ILE A 53 -20.71 11.23 2.64
CA ILE A 53 -20.19 12.03 3.75
C ILE A 53 -20.69 13.47 3.64
N GLU A 54 -20.62 14.09 2.47
CA GLU A 54 -21.06 15.48 2.25
C GLU A 54 -22.58 15.65 2.45
N LYS A 55 -23.36 14.61 2.18
CA LYS A 55 -24.82 14.59 2.42
C LYS A 55 -25.21 14.29 3.88
N GLY A 56 -24.27 13.84 4.72
CA GLY A 56 -24.56 13.37 6.07
C GLY A 56 -25.26 12.01 6.12
N GLU A 57 -25.27 11.26 5.02
CA GLU A 57 -25.77 9.87 4.96
C GLU A 57 -24.73 8.88 5.52
N PHE A 58 -23.47 9.32 5.62
CA PHE A 58 -22.37 8.56 6.19
C PHE A 58 -21.64 9.40 7.25
N GLU A 59 -21.84 9.09 8.52
CA GLU A 59 -21.20 9.79 9.63
C GLU A 59 -19.76 9.30 9.84
N LEU A 60 -18.80 10.23 9.82
CA LEU A 60 -17.42 9.93 10.17
C LEU A 60 -17.30 9.78 11.69
N THR A 61 -16.78 8.63 12.12
CA THR A 61 -16.38 8.47 13.52
C THR A 61 -15.15 9.31 13.82
N VAL A 62 -15.06 9.81 15.05
CA VAL A 62 -13.82 10.44 15.52
C VAL A 62 -12.66 9.42 15.41
N PRO A 63 -11.44 9.87 15.07
CA PRO A 63 -10.29 8.97 15.01
C PRO A 63 -10.15 8.20 16.33
N SER A 64 -10.24 6.87 16.28
CA SER A 64 -10.14 6.04 17.48
C SER A 64 -8.74 6.08 18.10
N PHE A 65 -7.71 6.29 17.27
CA PHE A 65 -6.35 6.58 17.70
C PHE A 65 -5.58 7.31 16.57
N SER A 66 -4.52 8.03 16.93
CA SER A 66 -3.58 8.62 15.95
C SER A 66 -2.61 7.56 15.45
N LEU A 67 -2.36 7.53 14.14
CA LEU A 67 -1.38 6.59 13.57
C LEU A 67 0.01 6.81 14.21
N PRO A 68 0.72 5.72 14.59
CA PRO A 68 2.05 5.82 15.18
C PRO A 68 3.03 6.41 14.16
N LYS A 69 3.85 7.38 14.61
CA LYS A 69 4.87 8.02 13.76
C LYS A 69 6.06 7.09 13.48
N ASP A 70 6.34 6.17 14.40
CA ASP A 70 7.30 5.08 14.23
C ASP A 70 6.53 3.76 14.16
N SER A 71 6.41 3.20 12.96
CA SER A 71 5.83 1.88 12.73
C SER A 71 6.94 0.87 12.44
N GLY A 72 7.49 0.27 13.50
CA GLY A 72 8.33 -0.91 13.38
C GLY A 72 7.47 -2.15 13.19
N VAL A 73 7.61 -2.86 12.06
CA VAL A 73 6.97 -4.16 11.89
C VAL A 73 7.78 -5.20 12.67
N LYS A 74 7.15 -5.88 13.64
CA LYS A 74 7.80 -7.01 14.32
C LYS A 74 7.84 -8.20 13.38
N SER A 75 9.03 -8.75 13.13
CA SER A 75 9.15 -10.03 12.43
C SER A 75 8.48 -11.13 13.23
N LEU A 76 7.84 -12.06 12.53
CA LEU A 76 7.28 -13.27 13.11
C LEU A 76 8.44 -14.21 13.50
N GLU A 77 8.60 -14.47 14.79
CA GLU A 77 9.48 -15.53 15.29
C GLU A 77 8.73 -16.85 15.26
N ILE A 78 9.18 -17.78 14.41
CA ILE A 78 8.69 -19.15 14.40
C ILE A 78 9.29 -19.83 15.63
N ARG A 79 8.46 -20.13 16.64
CA ARG A 79 8.85 -20.95 17.79
C ARG A 79 8.64 -22.41 17.44
N GLU A 80 9.66 -23.23 17.64
CA GLU A 80 9.57 -24.70 17.52
C GLU A 80 8.72 -25.33 18.63
#